data_AF-A0A839FNS8-F1
#
_entry.id   AF-A0A839FNS8-F1
#
_cell.length_a   1.000
_cell.length_b   1.000
_cell.length_c   1.000
_cell.angle_alpha   90.00
_cell.angle_beta   90.00
_cell.angle_gamma   90.00
#
_symmetry.space_group_name_H-M   'P 1'
#
loop_
_entity.id
_entity.type
_entity.pdbx_description
1 polymer ?
#
loop_
_entity_poly.entity_id
_entity_poly.type
_entity_poly.pdbx_seq_one_letter_code
_entity_poly.pdbx_strand_id
1 'polypeptide(L)'
;MMENFLRAPQSIAEVAADVLRVIGLFSVILAAMFLAPTDAGILAFALPGLVAPRFLGLPAAADITVSATLLIAAWSNVFDLYTLIPNWDLLVHFFCTAVLAAGLYVMLLRSQTVADPRSHRRAAWIGVLLTATLGLALSAVWEMVEWLGFNFVTPDIFVTYTDTISDMAAGGLGSLAAGVIIVRHLRSNRRVSQAPPRLSHTRRDGDSWTPTS
;
A
#
# COMPACT_ATOMS: atom_id res chain seq x y z
N MET A 1 4.98 8.71 -17.08
CA MET A 1 4.48 7.40 -16.57
C MET A 1 5.28 6.25 -17.17
N MET A 2 5.37 6.13 -18.50
CA MET A 2 6.23 5.14 -19.19
C MET A 2 7.71 5.21 -18.76
N GLU A 3 8.24 6.43 -18.59
CA GLU A 3 9.63 6.67 -18.19
C GLU A 3 9.99 6.06 -16.83
N ASN A 4 9.06 6.06 -15.87
CA ASN A 4 9.27 5.44 -14.56
C ASN A 4 9.41 3.92 -14.67
N PHE A 5 8.63 3.31 -15.58
CA PHE A 5 8.64 1.87 -15.79
C PHE A 5 9.96 1.38 -16.37
N LEU A 6 10.50 2.11 -17.35
CA LEU A 6 11.73 1.76 -18.07
C LEU A 6 13.02 2.13 -17.32
N ARG A 7 12.93 2.90 -16.23
CA ARG A 7 14.09 3.32 -15.45
C ARG A 7 14.75 2.14 -14.72
N ALA A 8 16.06 1.99 -14.86
CA ALA A 8 16.82 0.99 -14.09
C ALA A 8 16.72 1.26 -12.58
N PRO A 9 16.64 0.22 -11.73
CA PRO A 9 16.65 0.39 -10.28
C PRO A 9 17.99 0.98 -9.83
N GLN A 10 17.92 1.97 -8.93
CA GLN A 10 19.07 2.72 -8.42
C GLN A 10 19.36 2.40 -6.95
N SER A 11 18.53 1.59 -6.29
CA SER A 11 18.72 1.21 -4.88
C SER A 11 18.35 -0.25 -4.63
N ILE A 12 18.86 -0.83 -3.53
CA ILE A 12 18.54 -2.20 -3.10
C ILE A 12 17.03 -2.37 -2.89
N ALA A 13 16.34 -1.34 -2.38
CA ALA A 13 14.89 -1.40 -2.19
C ALA A 13 14.13 -1.46 -3.52
N GLU A 14 14.59 -0.74 -4.54
CA GLU A 14 13.98 -0.82 -5.88
C GLU A 14 14.24 -2.19 -6.53
N VAL A 15 15.44 -2.76 -6.34
CA VAL A 15 15.74 -4.13 -6.76
C VAL A 15 14.82 -5.13 -6.05
N ALA A 16 14.60 -4.99 -4.74
CA ALA A 16 13.70 -5.87 -3.99
C ALA A 16 12.26 -5.80 -4.52
N ALA A 17 11.76 -4.62 -4.86
CA ALA A 17 10.45 -4.46 -5.49
C ALA A 17 10.37 -5.19 -6.85
N ASP A 18 11.43 -5.10 -7.66
CA ASP A 18 11.49 -5.79 -8.95
C ASP A 18 11.58 -7.31 -8.80
N VAL A 19 12.29 -7.80 -7.78
CA VAL A 19 12.31 -9.22 -7.42
C VAL A 19 10.90 -9.73 -7.10
N LEU A 20 10.08 -8.97 -6.35
CA LEU A 20 8.69 -9.37 -6.07
C LEU A 20 7.84 -9.49 -7.34
N ARG A 21 8.03 -8.62 -8.33
CA ARG A 21 7.36 -8.73 -9.63
C ARG A 21 7.76 -9.99 -10.38
N VAL A 22 9.05 -10.27 -10.38
CA VAL A 22 9.60 -11.49 -11.01
C VAL A 22 9.04 -12.73 -10.30
N ILE A 23 9.00 -12.74 -8.97
CA ILE A 23 8.36 -13.80 -8.18
C ILE A 23 6.90 -13.97 -8.59
N GLY A 24 6.14 -12.87 -8.72
CA GLY A 24 4.76 -12.92 -9.18
C GLY A 24 4.62 -13.57 -10.56
N LEU A 25 5.42 -13.14 -11.54
CA LEU A 25 5.41 -13.73 -12.88
C LEU A 25 5.75 -15.22 -12.87
N PHE A 26 6.80 -15.62 -12.15
CA PHE A 26 7.17 -17.03 -12.01
C PHE A 26 6.11 -17.83 -11.27
N SER A 27 5.42 -17.24 -10.29
CA SER A 27 4.31 -17.88 -9.58
C SER A 27 3.20 -18.28 -10.54
N VAL A 28 2.83 -17.39 -11.49
CA VAL A 28 1.83 -17.71 -12.53
C VAL A 28 2.28 -18.87 -13.40
N ILE A 29 3.54 -18.85 -13.88
CA ILE A 29 4.07 -19.90 -14.74
C ILE A 29 4.07 -21.25 -14.01
N LEU A 30 4.57 -21.29 -12.78
CA LEU A 30 4.60 -22.51 -11.98
C LEU A 30 3.20 -23.02 -11.67
N ALA A 31 2.28 -22.15 -11.27
CA ALA A 31 0.89 -22.55 -11.02
C ALA A 31 0.23 -23.09 -12.29
N ALA A 32 0.44 -22.47 -13.44
CA ALA A 32 -0.10 -22.96 -14.72
C ALA A 32 0.45 -24.32 -15.14
N MET A 33 1.67 -24.66 -14.71
CA MET A 33 2.31 -25.95 -15.01
C MET A 33 1.95 -27.06 -14.03
N PHE A 34 1.70 -26.73 -12.76
CA PHE A 34 1.67 -27.72 -11.68
C PHE A 34 0.43 -27.66 -10.78
N LEU A 35 -0.40 -26.62 -10.85
CA LEU A 35 -1.56 -26.38 -9.98
C LEU A 35 -2.86 -26.23 -10.79
N ALA A 36 -3.96 -25.87 -10.12
CA ALA A 36 -5.24 -25.72 -10.80
C ALA A 36 -5.25 -24.46 -11.70
N PRO A 37 -6.03 -24.46 -12.80
CA PRO A 37 -6.18 -23.26 -13.65
C PRO A 37 -6.66 -22.02 -12.88
N THR A 38 -7.47 -22.21 -11.84
CA THR A 38 -7.94 -21.15 -10.94
C THR A 38 -6.80 -20.53 -10.13
N ASP A 39 -5.83 -21.33 -9.69
CA ASP A 39 -4.65 -20.86 -8.96
C ASP A 39 -3.75 -19.99 -9.85
N ALA A 40 -3.52 -20.45 -11.09
CA ALA A 40 -2.82 -19.65 -12.09
C ALA A 40 -3.58 -18.35 -12.41
N GLY A 41 -4.92 -18.43 -12.48
CA GLY A 41 -5.80 -17.31 -12.72
C GLY A 41 -5.71 -16.22 -11.65
N ILE A 42 -5.80 -16.58 -10.37
CA ILE A 42 -5.75 -15.59 -9.28
C ILE A 42 -4.35 -14.96 -9.15
N LEU A 43 -3.29 -15.73 -9.35
CA LEU A 43 -1.91 -15.21 -9.40
C LEU A 43 -1.72 -14.26 -10.59
N ALA A 44 -2.28 -14.59 -11.75
CA ALA A 44 -2.25 -13.72 -12.92
C ALA A 44 -3.04 -12.43 -12.69
N PHE A 45 -4.18 -12.51 -11.99
CA PHE A 45 -5.00 -11.36 -11.64
C PHE A 45 -4.29 -10.38 -10.70
N ALA A 46 -3.34 -10.86 -9.87
CA ALA A 46 -2.52 -10.00 -9.03
C ALA A 46 -1.44 -9.20 -9.79
N LEU A 47 -0.99 -9.67 -10.97
CA LEU A 47 0.14 -9.07 -11.71
C LEU A 47 -0.03 -7.57 -12.02
N PRO A 48 -1.20 -7.07 -12.47
CA PRO A 48 -1.40 -5.62 -12.67
C PRO A 48 -1.13 -4.82 -11.39
N GLY A 49 -1.50 -5.35 -10.22
CA GLY A 49 -1.26 -4.71 -8.94
C GLY A 49 0.21 -4.68 -8.53
N LEU A 50 1.01 -5.70 -8.90
CA LEU A 50 2.47 -5.72 -8.70
C LEU A 50 3.18 -4.71 -9.62
N VAL A 51 2.62 -4.46 -10.80
CA VAL A 51 3.21 -3.58 -11.82
C VAL A 51 2.81 -2.11 -11.60
N ALA A 52 1.62 -1.86 -11.07
CA ALA A 52 1.08 -0.52 -10.86
C ALA A 52 1.99 0.43 -10.05
N PRO A 53 2.57 0.05 -8.89
CA PRO A 53 3.45 0.93 -8.12
C PRO A 53 4.61 1.52 -8.93
N ARG A 54 5.19 0.72 -9.83
CA ARG A 54 6.31 1.13 -10.68
C ARG A 54 5.88 2.11 -11.76
N PHE A 55 4.76 1.84 -12.45
CA PHE A 55 4.19 2.78 -13.42
C PHE A 55 3.88 4.14 -12.78
N LEU A 56 3.38 4.09 -11.55
CA LEU A 56 3.00 5.26 -10.76
C LEU A 56 4.19 5.99 -10.11
N GLY A 57 5.41 5.44 -10.22
CA GLY A 57 6.60 5.99 -9.58
C GLY A 57 6.45 6.10 -8.06
N LEU A 58 5.86 5.08 -7.43
CA LEU A 58 5.78 5.03 -5.97
C LEU A 58 7.17 4.83 -5.35
N PRO A 59 7.41 5.31 -4.12
CA PRO A 59 8.67 5.03 -3.43
C PRO A 59 8.84 3.52 -3.24
N ALA A 60 10.07 3.02 -3.32
CA ALA A 60 10.37 1.59 -3.27
C ALA A 60 9.76 0.86 -2.06
N ALA A 61 9.73 1.51 -0.89
CA ALA A 61 9.09 0.92 0.29
C ALA A 61 7.57 0.72 0.12
N ALA A 62 6.87 1.69 -0.48
CA ALA A 62 5.43 1.55 -0.76
C ALA A 62 5.16 0.50 -1.83
N ASP A 63 6.05 0.42 -2.83
CA ASP A 63 6.01 -0.60 -3.86
C ASP A 63 6.18 -2.02 -3.29
N ILE A 64 7.21 -2.25 -2.46
CA ILE A 64 7.42 -3.51 -1.75
C ILE A 64 6.18 -3.88 -0.94
N THR A 65 5.64 -2.92 -0.17
CA THR A 65 4.46 -3.16 0.66
C THR A 65 3.26 -3.60 -0.17
N VAL A 66 2.94 -2.91 -1.27
CA VAL A 66 1.83 -3.30 -2.14
C VAL A 66 2.08 -4.67 -2.77
N SER A 67 3.26 -4.87 -3.34
CA SER A 67 3.61 -6.12 -4.05
C SER A 67 3.61 -7.33 -3.11
N ALA A 68 4.18 -7.18 -1.91
CA ALA A 68 4.21 -8.25 -0.91
C ALA A 68 2.81 -8.58 -0.40
N THR A 69 1.99 -7.57 -0.08
CA THR A 69 0.62 -7.78 0.38
C THR A 69 -0.22 -8.51 -0.66
N LEU A 70 -0.13 -8.13 -1.94
CA LEU A 70 -0.86 -8.80 -3.02
C LEU A 70 -0.37 -10.24 -3.27
N LEU A 71 0.93 -10.49 -3.19
CA LEU A 71 1.48 -11.84 -3.30
C LEU A 71 1.02 -12.72 -2.14
N ILE A 72 1.00 -12.20 -0.92
CA ILE A 72 0.49 -12.92 0.26
C ILE A 72 -0.98 -13.26 0.06
N ALA A 73 -1.81 -12.31 -0.40
CA ALA A 73 -3.22 -12.54 -0.67
C ALA A 73 -3.43 -13.62 -1.74
N ALA A 74 -2.73 -13.55 -2.87
CA ALA A 74 -2.87 -14.51 -3.95
C ALA A 74 -2.41 -15.92 -3.53
N TRP A 75 -1.26 -16.04 -2.86
CA TRP A 75 -0.79 -17.33 -2.35
C TRP A 75 -1.62 -17.87 -1.19
N SER A 76 -2.31 -17.01 -0.44
CA SER A 76 -3.28 -17.44 0.57
C SER A 76 -4.43 -18.21 -0.08
N ASN A 77 -4.88 -17.81 -1.27
CA ASN A 77 -5.86 -18.58 -2.03
C ASN A 77 -5.30 -19.94 -2.47
N VAL A 78 -4.09 -19.94 -3.05
CA VAL A 78 -3.45 -21.16 -3.59
C VAL A 78 -3.19 -22.22 -2.50
N PHE A 79 -2.86 -21.79 -1.28
CA PHE A 79 -2.65 -22.68 -0.15
C PHE A 79 -3.90 -22.90 0.70
N ASP A 80 -5.06 -22.41 0.25
CA ASP A 80 -6.35 -22.54 0.94
C ASP A 80 -6.33 -21.98 2.38
N LEU A 81 -5.53 -20.93 2.62
CA LEU A 81 -5.36 -20.35 3.95
C LEU A 81 -6.64 -19.68 4.47
N TYR A 82 -7.51 -19.23 3.57
CA TYR A 82 -8.81 -18.65 3.93
C TYR A 82 -9.73 -19.67 4.62
N THR A 83 -9.62 -20.94 4.24
CA THR A 83 -10.32 -22.04 4.90
C THR A 83 -9.57 -22.52 6.15
N LEU A 84 -8.23 -22.59 6.08
CA LEU A 84 -7.41 -23.21 7.13
C LEU A 84 -7.19 -22.34 8.37
N ILE A 85 -7.18 -21.01 8.22
CA ILE A 85 -6.83 -20.08 9.30
C ILE A 85 -8.04 -19.20 9.62
N PRO A 86 -8.63 -19.31 10.82
CA PRO A 86 -9.78 -18.50 11.20
C PRO A 86 -9.52 -16.99 11.08
N ASN A 87 -10.43 -16.27 10.43
CA ASN A 87 -10.38 -14.82 10.20
C ASN A 87 -9.17 -14.35 9.37
N TRP A 88 -8.46 -15.25 8.69
CA TRP A 88 -7.35 -14.86 7.82
C TRP A 88 -7.83 -13.93 6.71
N ASP A 89 -9.02 -14.21 6.19
CA ASP A 89 -9.64 -13.41 5.15
C ASP A 89 -9.83 -11.94 5.56
N LEU A 90 -10.47 -11.71 6.71
CA LEU A 90 -10.61 -10.38 7.31
C LEU A 90 -9.26 -9.64 7.47
N LEU A 91 -8.19 -10.35 7.84
CA LEU A 91 -6.86 -9.76 7.94
C LEU A 91 -6.31 -9.36 6.57
N VAL A 92 -6.46 -10.22 5.57
CA VAL A 92 -6.04 -9.92 4.19
C VAL A 92 -6.83 -8.74 3.65
N HIS A 93 -8.15 -8.70 3.82
CA HIS A 93 -9.00 -7.56 3.42
C HIS A 93 -8.60 -6.27 4.14
N PHE A 94 -8.32 -6.33 5.44
CA PHE A 94 -7.83 -5.17 6.18
C PHE A 94 -6.52 -4.62 5.59
N PHE A 95 -5.51 -5.47 5.36
CA PHE A 95 -4.20 -5.02 4.91
C PHE A 95 -4.16 -4.66 3.42
N CYS A 96 -4.79 -5.45 2.54
CA CYS A 96 -4.87 -5.17 1.11
C CYS A 96 -5.56 -3.82 0.86
N THR A 97 -6.75 -3.64 1.45
CA THR A 97 -7.50 -2.39 1.27
C THR A 97 -6.78 -1.21 1.91
N ALA A 98 -6.11 -1.40 3.06
CA ALA A 98 -5.27 -0.36 3.67
C ALA A 98 -4.18 0.15 2.70
N VAL A 99 -3.39 -0.75 2.11
CA VAL A 99 -2.24 -0.36 1.28
C VAL A 99 -2.67 0.20 -0.08
N LEU A 100 -3.73 -0.34 -0.67
CA LEU A 100 -4.25 0.14 -1.95
C LEU A 100 -4.95 1.50 -1.81
N ALA A 101 -5.79 1.68 -0.79
CA ALA A 101 -6.46 2.96 -0.53
C ALA A 101 -5.45 4.07 -0.21
N ALA A 102 -4.42 3.74 0.57
CA ALA A 102 -3.27 4.61 0.81
C ALA A 102 -2.59 5.06 -0.49
N GLY A 103 -2.30 4.11 -1.38
CA GLY A 103 -1.69 4.37 -2.69
C GLY A 103 -2.54 5.33 -3.52
N LEU A 104 -3.85 5.08 -3.63
CA LEU A 104 -4.79 5.94 -4.34
C LEU A 104 -4.84 7.35 -3.75
N TYR A 105 -4.91 7.48 -2.43
CA TYR A 105 -4.90 8.80 -1.79
C TYR A 105 -3.62 9.57 -2.09
N VAL A 106 -2.46 8.90 -2.03
CA VAL A 106 -1.17 9.52 -2.38
C VAL A 106 -1.13 9.93 -3.86
N MET A 107 -1.73 9.15 -4.75
CA MET A 107 -1.85 9.54 -6.17
C MET A 107 -2.69 10.81 -6.34
N LEU A 108 -3.85 10.89 -5.69
CA LEU A 108 -4.71 12.09 -5.72
C LEU A 108 -4.00 13.33 -5.16
N LEU A 109 -3.16 13.13 -4.14
CA LEU A 109 -2.35 14.19 -3.56
C LEU A 109 -1.26 14.64 -4.55
N ARG A 110 -0.60 13.71 -5.24
CA ARG A 110 0.44 14.00 -6.25
C ARG A 110 -0.13 14.68 -7.50
N SER A 111 -1.36 14.34 -7.90
CA SER A 111 -2.07 14.99 -9.01
C SER A 111 -2.67 16.35 -8.64
N GLN A 112 -2.48 16.82 -7.41
CA GLN A 112 -3.06 18.06 -6.88
C GLN A 112 -4.60 18.10 -6.95
N THR A 113 -5.25 16.95 -7.05
CA THR A 113 -6.72 16.83 -7.08
C THR A 113 -7.34 17.08 -5.70
N VAL A 114 -6.58 16.82 -4.64
CA VAL A 114 -7.01 17.01 -3.25
C VAL A 114 -6.10 17.98 -2.52
N ALA A 115 -6.65 18.67 -1.52
CA ALA A 115 -5.90 19.61 -0.70
C ALA A 115 -4.77 18.91 0.07
N ASP A 116 -3.60 19.55 0.16
CA ASP A 116 -2.48 19.01 0.95
C ASP A 116 -2.91 18.89 2.43
N PRO A 117 -2.88 17.69 3.04
CA PRO A 117 -3.26 17.48 4.44
C PRO A 117 -2.36 18.26 5.41
N ARG A 118 -1.21 18.75 4.95
CA ARG A 118 -0.32 19.62 5.72
C ARG A 118 -0.89 21.02 5.90
N SER A 119 -1.68 21.53 4.97
CA SER A 119 -2.13 22.93 4.91
C SER A 119 -2.89 23.38 6.15
N HIS A 120 -3.97 22.69 6.51
CA HIS A 120 -4.80 22.97 7.68
C HIS A 120 -5.48 21.70 8.24
N ARG A 121 -5.99 21.78 9.48
CA ARG A 121 -6.59 20.61 10.18
C ARG A 121 -7.77 19.99 9.42
N ARG A 122 -8.60 20.81 8.75
CA ARG A 122 -9.73 20.30 7.94
C ARG A 122 -9.25 19.46 6.75
N ALA A 123 -8.20 19.88 6.04
CA ALA A 123 -7.63 19.09 4.93
C ALA A 123 -7.06 17.74 5.42
N ALA A 124 -6.44 17.74 6.60
CA ALA A 124 -5.97 16.50 7.23
C ALA A 124 -7.12 15.51 7.50
N TRP A 125 -8.23 15.99 8.07
CA TRP A 125 -9.41 15.15 8.32
C TRP A 125 -10.04 14.65 7.02
N ILE A 126 -10.17 15.52 6.01
CA ILE A 126 -10.67 15.14 4.69
C ILE A 126 -9.77 14.05 4.08
N GLY A 127 -8.44 14.15 4.22
CA GLY A 127 -7.52 13.12 3.74
C GLY A 127 -7.76 11.75 4.38
N VAL A 128 -7.97 11.70 5.70
CA VAL A 128 -8.30 10.46 6.42
C VAL A 128 -9.63 9.88 5.93
N LEU A 129 -10.68 10.70 5.89
CA LEU A 129 -12.01 10.25 5.48
C LEU A 129 -12.02 9.81 4.02
N LEU A 130 -11.35 10.55 3.14
CA LEU A 130 -11.24 10.20 1.73
C LEU A 130 -10.49 8.87 1.54
N THR A 131 -9.42 8.62 2.30
CA THR A 131 -8.72 7.33 2.25
C THR A 131 -9.66 6.19 2.66
N ALA A 132 -10.46 6.38 3.72
CA ALA A 132 -11.46 5.39 4.14
C ALA A 132 -12.55 5.17 3.08
N THR A 133 -13.05 6.25 2.45
CA THR A 133 -14.03 6.16 1.36
C THR A 133 -13.47 5.41 0.14
N LEU A 134 -12.22 5.69 -0.24
CA LEU A 134 -11.53 4.97 -1.32
C LEU A 134 -11.38 3.49 -0.98
N GLY A 135 -11.07 3.15 0.28
CA GLY A 135 -10.99 1.78 0.74
C GLY A 135 -12.32 1.05 0.68
N LEU A 136 -13.41 1.66 1.17
CA LEU A 136 -14.75 1.07 1.05
C LEU A 136 -15.17 0.86 -0.40
N ALA A 137 -14.81 1.79 -1.30
CA ALA A 137 -15.07 1.64 -2.73
C ALA A 137 -14.24 0.49 -3.34
N LEU A 138 -12.96 0.36 -2.97
CA LEU A 138 -12.11 -0.76 -3.39
C LEU A 138 -12.64 -2.10 -2.88
N SER A 139 -13.02 -2.17 -1.60
CA SER A 139 -13.65 -3.34 -1.03
C SER A 139 -14.92 -3.71 -1.79
N ALA A 140 -15.83 -2.77 -2.04
CA ALA A 140 -17.04 -3.04 -2.82
C ALA A 140 -16.73 -3.59 -4.22
N VAL A 141 -15.70 -3.07 -4.88
CA VAL A 141 -15.26 -3.59 -6.19
C VAL A 141 -14.70 -5.01 -6.05
N TRP A 142 -13.95 -5.32 -4.99
CA TRP A 142 -13.44 -6.66 -4.73
C TRP A 142 -14.57 -7.67 -4.51
N GLU A 143 -15.58 -7.33 -3.70
CA GLU A 143 -16.77 -8.17 -3.50
C GLU A 143 -17.52 -8.44 -4.81
N MET A 144 -17.56 -7.45 -5.72
CA MET A 144 -18.12 -7.66 -7.05
C MET A 144 -17.27 -8.62 -7.88
N VAL A 145 -15.94 -8.60 -7.74
CA VAL A 145 -15.03 -9.54 -8.40
C VAL A 145 -15.24 -10.96 -7.86
N GLU A 146 -15.38 -11.13 -6.54
CA GLU A 146 -15.67 -12.43 -5.93
C GLU A 146 -17.04 -12.96 -6.35
N TRP A 147 -18.06 -12.10 -6.35
CA TRP A 147 -19.36 -12.45 -6.89
C TRP A 147 -19.29 -12.89 -8.36
N LEU A 148 -18.52 -12.20 -9.20
CA LEU A 148 -18.29 -12.61 -10.59
C LEU A 148 -17.57 -13.97 -10.65
N GLY A 149 -16.55 -14.17 -9.82
CA GLY A 149 -15.82 -15.43 -9.72
C GLY A 149 -16.73 -16.59 -9.32
N PHE A 150 -17.57 -16.40 -8.31
CA PHE A 150 -18.54 -17.39 -7.85
C PHE A 150 -19.53 -17.79 -8.95
N ASN A 151 -20.07 -16.81 -9.68
CA ASN A 151 -21.08 -17.06 -10.70
C ASN A 151 -20.53 -17.64 -12.00
N PHE A 152 -19.29 -17.29 -12.38
CA PHE A 152 -18.77 -17.58 -13.72
C PHE A 152 -17.51 -18.45 -13.74
N VAL A 153 -16.87 -18.70 -12.60
CA VAL A 153 -15.59 -19.43 -12.53
C VAL A 153 -15.71 -20.68 -11.66
N THR A 154 -16.02 -20.56 -10.37
CA THR A 154 -16.15 -21.72 -9.47
C THR A 154 -17.06 -21.41 -8.27
N PRO A 155 -17.94 -22.34 -7.85
CA PRO A 155 -18.76 -22.16 -6.65
C PRO A 155 -17.97 -22.23 -5.33
N ASP A 156 -16.67 -22.56 -5.38
CA ASP A 156 -15.82 -22.65 -4.19
C ASP A 156 -15.46 -21.26 -3.63
N ILE A 157 -15.67 -20.19 -4.39
CA ILE A 157 -15.47 -18.82 -3.92
C ILE A 157 -16.59 -18.49 -2.93
N PHE A 158 -16.21 -18.16 -1.70
CA PHE A 158 -17.17 -17.89 -0.64
C PHE A 158 -17.78 -16.49 -0.84
N VAL A 159 -19.11 -16.43 -1.02
CA VAL A 159 -19.83 -15.16 -1.23
C VAL A 159 -21.13 -15.20 -0.44
N THR A 160 -21.04 -14.96 0.87
CA THR A 160 -22.21 -14.85 1.74
C THR A 160 -22.44 -13.42 2.19
N TYR A 161 -23.67 -13.08 2.59
CA TYR A 161 -23.97 -11.72 3.02
C TYR A 161 -23.12 -11.28 4.22
N THR A 162 -22.92 -12.18 5.19
CA THR A 162 -22.13 -11.87 6.39
C THR A 162 -20.67 -11.66 6.04
N ASP A 163 -20.13 -12.52 5.18
CA ASP A 163 -18.76 -12.49 4.66
C ASP A 163 -18.48 -11.15 3.99
N THR A 164 -19.18 -10.87 2.90
CA THR A 164 -19.10 -9.60 2.14
C THR A 164 -19.20 -8.35 3.03
N ILE A 165 -20.14 -8.32 3.97
CA ILE A 165 -20.28 -7.16 4.87
C ILE A 165 -19.09 -7.07 5.84
N SER A 166 -18.60 -8.20 6.35
CA SER A 166 -17.46 -8.24 7.25
C SER A 166 -16.15 -7.87 6.57
N ASP A 167 -15.97 -8.25 5.30
CA ASP A 167 -14.81 -7.94 4.48
C ASP A 167 -14.75 -6.47 4.07
N MET A 168 -15.90 -5.91 3.67
CA MET A 168 -16.03 -4.47 3.48
C MET A 168 -15.77 -3.69 4.77
N ALA A 169 -16.24 -4.18 5.91
CA ALA A 169 -15.99 -3.55 7.21
C ALA A 169 -14.50 -3.60 7.57
N ALA A 170 -13.85 -4.76 7.42
CA ALA A 170 -12.42 -4.95 7.66
C ALA A 170 -11.58 -4.04 6.74
N GLY A 171 -11.89 -4.00 5.45
CA GLY A 171 -11.21 -3.13 4.48
C GLY A 171 -11.45 -1.64 4.76
N GLY A 172 -12.66 -1.26 5.18
CA GLY A 172 -12.98 0.10 5.64
C GLY A 172 -12.16 0.53 6.86
N LEU A 173 -12.01 -0.36 7.86
CA LEU A 173 -11.17 -0.11 9.03
C LEU A 173 -9.69 -0.01 8.66
N GLY A 174 -9.20 -0.89 7.79
CA GLY A 174 -7.83 -0.89 7.30
C GLY A 174 -7.47 0.41 6.57
N SER A 175 -8.33 0.84 5.65
CA SER A 175 -8.16 2.10 4.92
C SER A 175 -8.28 3.34 5.81
N LEU A 176 -9.16 3.33 6.81
CA LEU A 176 -9.22 4.39 7.82
C LEU A 176 -7.90 4.48 8.60
N ALA A 177 -7.38 3.35 9.07
CA ALA A 177 -6.10 3.29 9.78
C ALA A 177 -4.94 3.80 8.90
N ALA A 178 -4.89 3.38 7.63
CA ALA A 178 -3.91 3.83 6.66
C ALA A 178 -3.97 5.35 6.43
N GLY A 179 -5.20 5.90 6.29
CA GLY A 179 -5.43 7.34 6.16
C GLY A 179 -4.88 8.12 7.35
N VAL A 180 -5.14 7.64 8.57
CA VAL A 180 -4.59 8.23 9.81
C VAL A 180 -3.06 8.21 9.80
N ILE A 181 -2.45 7.06 9.47
CA ILE A 181 -0.99 6.88 9.45
C ILE A 181 -0.34 7.83 8.45
N ILE A 182 -0.83 7.87 7.22
CA ILE A 182 -0.25 8.70 6.14
C ILE A 182 -0.39 10.18 6.44
N VAL A 183 -1.58 10.63 6.83
CA VAL A 183 -1.80 12.04 7.17
C VAL A 183 -0.92 12.46 8.35
N ARG A 184 -0.78 11.62 9.38
CA ARG A 184 0.14 11.89 10.50
C ARG A 184 1.58 11.98 10.05
N HIS A 185 2.04 11.03 9.23
CA HIS A 185 3.41 11.00 8.70
C HIS A 185 3.73 12.27 7.89
N LEU A 186 2.86 12.64 6.95
CA LEU A 186 3.01 13.84 6.12
C LEU A 186 3.07 15.12 6.96
N ARG A 187 2.25 15.21 8.01
CA ARG A 187 2.21 16.39 8.90
C ARG A 187 3.39 16.45 9.86
N SER A 188 3.90 15.30 10.31
CA SER A 188 5.13 15.21 11.13
C SER A 188 6.33 15.75 10.35
N ASN A 189 6.50 15.32 9.10
CA ASN A 189 7.61 15.76 8.26
C ASN A 189 7.60 17.28 8.01
N ARG A 190 6.43 17.91 7.85
CA ARG A 190 6.33 19.38 7.76
C ARG A 190 6.86 20.08 9.03
N ARG A 191 6.57 19.54 10.22
CA ARG A 191 7.06 20.12 11.47
C ARG A 191 8.57 20.01 11.59
N VAL A 192 9.15 18.88 11.16
CA VAL A 192 10.61 18.69 11.13
C VAL A 192 11.27 19.67 10.17
N SER A 193 10.74 19.84 8.96
CA SER A 193 11.30 20.79 7.97
C SER A 193 11.15 22.27 8.37
N GLN A 194 10.23 22.61 9.28
CA GLN A 194 10.01 23.98 9.77
C GLN A 194 10.72 24.26 11.11
N ALA A 195 11.38 23.27 11.71
CA ALA A 195 12.13 23.48 12.94
C ALA A 195 13.37 24.36 12.64
N PRO A 196 13.64 25.42 13.44
CA PRO A 196 14.81 26.24 13.22
C PRO A 196 16.10 25.40 13.31
N PRO A 197 17.14 25.69 12.49
CA PRO A 197 18.41 24.99 12.57
C PRO A 197 18.91 25.03 14.02
N ARG A 198 19.28 23.87 14.59
CA ARG A 198 19.95 23.87 15.89
C ARG A 198 21.24 24.65 15.71
N LEU A 199 21.31 25.84 16.32
CA LEU A 199 22.55 26.59 16.44
C LEU A 199 23.53 25.70 17.19
N SER A 200 24.47 25.10 16.47
CA SER A 200 25.63 24.49 17.10
C SER A 200 26.42 25.64 17.72
N HIS A 201 26.29 25.83 19.03
CA HIS A 201 27.24 26.63 19.78
C HIS A 201 28.60 25.93 19.68
N THR A 202 29.37 26.25 18.64
CA THR A 202 30.82 26.13 18.72
C THR A 202 31.24 27.06 19.84
N ARG A 203 31.52 26.48 21.00
CA ARG A 203 32.17 27.13 22.12
C ARG A 203 33.47 27.72 21.57
N ARG A 204 33.53 29.05 21.40
CA ARG A 204 34.80 29.75 21.26
C ARG A 204 35.45 29.64 22.63
N ASP A 205 36.35 28.69 22.78
CA ASP A 205 37.21 28.63 23.94
C ASP A 205 38.14 29.86 23.92
N GLY A 206 38.13 30.59 25.02
CA GLY A 206 39.36 31.12 25.63
C GLY A 206 39.83 32.48 25.15
N ASP A 207 39.39 33.51 25.87
CA ASP A 207 40.02 34.81 25.97
C ASP A 207 41.53 34.70 26.29
N SER A 208 42.38 35.32 25.47
CA SER A 208 43.76 35.66 25.86
C SER A 208 43.81 37.15 26.16
N TRP A 209 43.64 37.49 27.43
CA TRP A 209 43.88 38.83 27.95
C TRP A 209 45.32 38.91 28.47
N THR A 210 46.15 39.77 27.88
CA THR A 210 47.51 40.09 28.37
C THR A 210 47.55 41.54 28.85
N PRO A 211 47.92 41.81 30.12
CA PRO A 211 48.17 43.17 30.58
C PRO A 211 49.55 43.67 30.15
N THR A 212 49.59 44.87 29.59
CA THR A 212 50.80 45.63 29.27
C THR A 212 51.41 46.24 30.53
N SER A 213 52.74 46.14 30.67
CA SER A 213 53.59 46.94 31.56
C SER A 213 54.16 48.15 30.83
#